data_AF-A0A1H2GUH7-F1
#
_entry.id   AF-A0A1H2GUH7-F1
#
_cell.length_a   1.000
_cell.length_b   1.000
_cell.length_c   1.000
_cell.angle_alpha   90.00
_cell.angle_beta   90.00
_cell.angle_gamma   90.00
#
_symmetry.space_group_name_H-M   'P 1'
#
loop_
_entity.id
_entity.type
_entity.pdbx_description
1 polymer ?
#
loop_
_entity_poly.entity_id
_entity_poly.type
_entity_poly.pdbx_seq_one_letter_code
_entity_poly.pdbx_strand_id
1 'polypeptide(L)'
;MPRIVTFVVSAMLLAVFSSGLYAEPFLSEYSILHEKPKFKEVTGEQIFDSVCKGCHMSDAAGAKGAGYYPALAHDQKLYAAAYPIYIVVEGMGNMPAFKDYLSDEQIQSVVNYIRTNFGNDAKGDVGVEAVKAISKR
;
A
#
# COMPACT_ATOMS: atom_id res chain seq x y z
N MET A 1 48.16 0.79 -48.69
CA MET A 1 48.82 -0.29 -47.93
C MET A 1 47.74 -1.09 -47.19
N PRO A 2 47.45 -2.35 -47.59
CA PRO A 2 46.47 -3.22 -46.93
C PRO A 2 47.14 -4.29 -46.05
N ARG A 3 46.47 -4.69 -44.96
CA ARG A 3 46.71 -5.90 -44.13
C ARG A 3 45.30 -6.32 -43.66
N ILE A 4 44.60 -7.36 -44.17
CA ILE A 4 44.84 -8.82 -44.22
C ILE A 4 45.52 -9.33 -42.93
N VAL A 5 45.10 -10.36 -42.19
CA VAL A 5 44.22 -11.53 -42.35
C VAL A 5 43.74 -11.96 -40.95
N THR A 6 42.58 -12.61 -40.90
CA THR A 6 42.02 -13.50 -39.86
C THR A 6 42.98 -14.61 -39.36
N PHE A 7 42.49 -15.44 -38.41
CA PHE A 7 43.08 -16.63 -37.71
C PHE A 7 43.62 -16.26 -36.31
N VAL A 8 43.19 -16.88 -35.20
CA VAL A 8 43.14 -18.32 -34.95
C VAL A 8 42.03 -18.65 -33.93
N VAL A 9 41.20 -19.63 -34.29
CA VAL A 9 40.34 -20.39 -33.39
C VAL A 9 41.22 -21.22 -32.45
N SER A 10 41.10 -21.06 -31.13
CA SER A 10 41.66 -22.01 -30.17
C SER A 10 40.54 -22.54 -29.29
N ALA A 11 40.24 -23.81 -29.55
CA ALA A 11 39.26 -24.61 -28.85
C ALA A 11 39.82 -25.10 -27.50
N MET A 12 38.90 -25.21 -26.54
CA MET A 12 38.85 -26.21 -25.46
C MET A 12 40.10 -26.44 -24.61
N LEU A 13 39.99 -26.16 -23.31
CA LEU A 13 40.46 -27.07 -22.26
C LEU A 13 39.64 -26.89 -20.98
N LEU A 14 38.95 -27.96 -20.63
CA LEU A 14 38.10 -28.18 -19.47
C LEU A 14 38.89 -28.03 -18.16
N ALA A 15 38.35 -27.30 -17.18
CA ALA A 15 38.50 -27.64 -15.77
C ALA A 15 37.49 -26.90 -14.87
N VAL A 16 36.51 -27.68 -14.40
CA VAL A 16 36.08 -27.74 -13.00
C VAL A 16 35.83 -26.40 -12.28
N PHE A 17 34.56 -26.03 -12.12
CA PHE A 17 34.09 -25.58 -10.81
C PHE A 17 32.74 -26.24 -10.52
N SER A 18 32.85 -27.40 -9.87
CA SER A 18 31.77 -28.02 -9.13
C SER A 18 31.42 -27.08 -7.97
N SER A 19 30.32 -26.36 -8.08
CA SER A 19 29.68 -25.71 -6.94
C SER A 19 28.19 -25.66 -7.19
N GLY A 20 27.57 -26.83 -7.17
CA GLY A 20 26.20 -26.94 -6.68
C GLY A 20 26.22 -26.56 -5.19
N LEU A 21 26.10 -25.26 -4.90
CA LEU A 21 25.76 -24.71 -3.57
C LEU A 21 25.53 -23.18 -3.63
N TYR A 22 24.81 -22.65 -4.63
CA TYR A 22 24.37 -21.24 -4.63
C TYR A 22 22.97 -21.09 -5.26
N ALA A 23 22.00 -21.90 -4.85
CA ALA A 23 20.59 -21.68 -5.20
C ALA A 23 19.82 -20.88 -4.14
N GLU A 24 20.46 -20.53 -3.01
CA GLU A 24 19.74 -20.15 -1.80
C GLU A 24 19.45 -18.65 -1.54
N PRO A 25 19.97 -17.63 -2.26
CA PRO A 25 19.46 -16.27 -2.05
C PRO A 25 18.33 -15.89 -3.02
N PHE A 26 18.21 -16.52 -4.20
CA PHE A 26 17.26 -16.07 -5.22
C PHE A 26 15.80 -16.41 -4.90
N LEU A 27 15.55 -17.53 -4.19
CA LEU A 27 14.20 -17.93 -3.81
C LEU A 27 13.64 -17.09 -2.65
N SER A 28 14.50 -16.55 -1.78
CA SER A 28 14.12 -15.58 -0.76
C SER A 28 13.69 -14.26 -1.38
N GLU A 29 14.38 -13.79 -2.42
CA GLU A 29 14.05 -12.53 -3.07
C GLU A 29 12.76 -12.64 -3.90
N TYR A 30 12.49 -13.80 -4.51
CA TYR A 30 11.24 -14.06 -5.24
C TYR A 30 10.00 -14.18 -4.32
N SER A 31 10.18 -14.65 -3.08
CA SER A 31 9.13 -14.69 -2.06
C SER A 31 8.67 -13.29 -1.63
N ILE A 32 9.56 -12.30 -1.62
CA ILE A 32 9.23 -10.91 -1.25
C ILE A 32 8.38 -10.23 -2.33
N LEU A 33 8.46 -10.69 -3.58
CA LEU A 33 7.68 -10.13 -4.69
C LEU A 33 6.20 -10.54 -4.70
N HIS A 34 5.79 -11.52 -3.88
CA HIS A 34 4.40 -12.02 -3.82
C HIS A 34 3.61 -11.54 -2.59
N GLU A 35 4.29 -11.12 -1.52
CA GLU A 35 3.65 -10.55 -0.34
C GLU A 35 3.37 -9.06 -0.58
N LYS A 36 2.10 -8.64 -0.53
CA LYS A 36 1.77 -7.20 -0.61
C LYS A 36 2.43 -6.48 0.58
N PRO A 37 3.19 -5.39 0.34
CA PRO A 37 3.85 -4.68 1.42
C PRO A 37 2.83 -4.17 2.43
N LYS A 38 3.06 -4.45 3.71
CA LYS A 38 2.23 -3.95 4.82
C LYS A 38 2.80 -2.64 5.35
N PHE A 39 1.91 -1.75 5.76
CA PHE A 39 2.27 -0.48 6.41
C PHE A 39 2.72 -0.75 7.86
N LYS A 40 3.74 0.01 8.32
CA LYS A 40 4.34 -0.12 9.66
C LYS A 40 3.71 0.84 10.68
N GLU A 41 2.95 1.81 10.19
CA GLU A 41 2.31 2.88 10.95
C GLU A 41 1.21 2.32 11.85
N VAL A 42 1.12 2.86 13.07
CA VAL A 42 0.24 2.29 14.10
C VAL A 42 -0.95 3.20 14.39
N THR A 43 -0.73 4.52 14.41
CA THR A 43 -1.79 5.49 14.74
C THR A 43 -2.56 5.94 13.49
N GLY A 44 -3.80 6.40 13.69
CA GLY A 44 -4.62 6.91 12.60
C GLY A 44 -4.02 8.12 11.90
N GLU A 45 -3.37 9.01 12.65
CA GLU A 45 -2.66 10.17 12.10
C GLU A 45 -1.49 9.74 11.21
N GLN A 46 -0.63 8.83 11.68
CA GLN A 46 0.50 8.32 10.91
C GLN A 46 0.04 7.66 9.60
N ILE A 47 -1.02 6.85 9.65
CA ILE A 47 -1.59 6.20 8.47
C ILE A 47 -2.17 7.25 7.51
N PHE A 48 -2.89 8.24 8.02
CA PHE A 48 -3.40 9.32 7.18
C PHE A 48 -2.25 10.05 6.47
N ASP A 49 -1.19 10.34 7.21
CA ASP A 49 -0.02 11.04 6.71
C ASP A 49 0.79 10.26 5.68
N SER A 50 0.93 8.94 5.83
CA SER A 50 1.72 8.14 4.88
C SER A 50 0.90 7.62 3.71
N VAL A 51 -0.41 7.41 3.89
CA VAL A 51 -1.25 6.70 2.92
C VAL A 51 -2.33 7.60 2.30
N CYS A 52 -3.07 8.35 3.11
CA CYS A 52 -4.32 8.96 2.68
C CYS A 52 -4.13 10.37 2.09
N LYS A 53 -3.26 11.18 2.69
CA LYS A 53 -3.11 12.59 2.32
C LYS A 53 -2.57 12.82 0.92
N GLY A 54 -1.92 11.81 0.31
CA GLY A 54 -1.45 11.91 -1.07
C GLY A 54 -2.58 12.24 -2.07
N CYS A 55 -3.78 11.75 -1.77
CA CYS A 55 -4.98 12.02 -2.56
C CYS A 55 -5.91 13.02 -1.86
N HIS A 56 -6.09 12.89 -0.55
CA HIS A 56 -7.04 13.71 0.21
C HIS A 56 -6.47 15.06 0.66
N MET A 57 -5.20 15.34 0.36
CA MET A 57 -4.43 16.51 0.82
C MET A 57 -4.15 16.48 2.33
N SER A 58 -3.15 17.25 2.77
CA SER A 58 -2.69 17.27 4.18
C SER A 58 -3.72 17.82 5.15
N ASP A 59 -4.59 18.71 4.69
CA ASP A 59 -5.71 19.28 5.43
C ASP A 59 -7.02 18.53 5.21
N ALA A 60 -6.97 17.40 4.49
CA ALA A 60 -8.11 16.60 4.10
C ALA A 60 -9.15 17.36 3.22
N ALA A 61 -8.76 18.47 2.58
CA ALA A 61 -9.66 19.26 1.73
C ALA A 61 -9.95 18.62 0.35
N GLY A 62 -9.25 17.54 0.00
CA GLY A 62 -9.35 16.89 -1.29
C GLY A 62 -8.79 17.75 -2.42
N ALA A 63 -8.99 17.33 -3.66
CA ALA A 63 -8.50 18.03 -4.84
C ALA A 63 -9.43 17.89 -6.04
N LYS A 64 -9.45 18.92 -6.89
CA LYS A 64 -10.23 18.99 -8.14
C LYS A 64 -9.32 19.50 -9.26
N GLY A 65 -9.41 18.90 -10.44
CA GLY A 65 -8.60 19.28 -11.61
C GLY A 65 -8.53 18.12 -12.60
N ALA A 66 -7.31 17.66 -12.90
CA ALA A 66 -7.10 16.46 -13.72
C ALA A 66 -7.69 15.18 -13.10
N GLY A 67 -8.03 15.20 -11.80
CA GLY A 67 -8.79 14.17 -11.11
C GLY A 67 -9.71 14.78 -10.05
N TYR A 68 -10.56 13.92 -9.46
CA TYR A 68 -11.43 14.28 -8.34
C TYR A 68 -11.08 13.40 -7.13
N TYR A 69 -10.67 14.06 -6.05
CA TYR A 69 -10.43 13.44 -4.75
C TYR A 69 -11.32 14.15 -3.73
N PRO A 70 -12.28 13.45 -3.10
CA PRO A 70 -13.25 14.10 -2.23
C PRO A 70 -12.57 14.65 -0.97
N ALA A 71 -13.09 15.78 -0.48
CA ALA A 71 -12.76 16.29 0.84
C ALA A 71 -13.25 15.30 1.90
N LEU A 72 -12.43 15.07 2.93
CA LEU A 72 -12.84 14.40 4.17
C LEU A 72 -13.07 15.44 5.27
N ALA A 73 -12.53 16.65 5.13
CA ALA A 73 -12.80 17.76 6.03
C ALA A 73 -14.28 18.16 5.97
N HIS A 74 -14.90 18.32 7.14
CA HIS A 74 -16.32 18.67 7.30
C HIS A 74 -17.30 17.76 6.52
N ASP A 75 -17.01 16.47 6.40
CA ASP A 75 -17.85 15.51 5.67
C ASP A 75 -18.80 14.75 6.62
N GLN A 76 -20.08 15.12 6.57
CA GLN A 76 -21.14 14.48 7.36
C GLN A 76 -21.32 12.99 7.06
N LYS A 77 -20.90 12.50 5.89
CA LYS A 77 -21.01 11.07 5.56
C LYS A 77 -20.15 10.20 6.48
N LEU A 78 -19.08 10.77 7.03
CA LEU A 78 -18.18 10.09 7.96
C LEU A 78 -18.86 9.75 9.29
N TYR A 79 -20.03 10.31 9.58
CA TYR A 79 -20.74 10.11 10.86
C TYR A 79 -21.38 8.71 10.89
N ALA A 80 -21.79 8.20 9.73
CA ALA A 80 -22.19 6.82 9.56
C ALA A 80 -20.96 5.92 9.49
N ALA A 81 -20.46 5.46 10.64
CA ALA A 81 -19.21 4.70 10.80
C ALA A 81 -18.93 3.64 9.72
N ALA A 82 -19.95 2.87 9.31
CA ALA A 82 -19.80 1.82 8.30
C ALA A 82 -19.37 2.36 6.93
N TYR A 83 -19.72 3.60 6.59
CA TYR A 83 -19.38 4.23 5.31
C TYR A 83 -17.87 4.35 5.10
N PRO A 84 -17.10 5.09 5.92
CA PRO A 84 -15.66 5.18 5.72
C PRO A 84 -14.95 3.83 5.88
N ILE A 85 -15.43 2.92 6.74
CA ILE A 85 -14.85 1.58 6.86
C ILE A 85 -14.96 0.84 5.52
N TYR A 86 -16.16 0.80 4.94
CA TYR A 86 -16.38 0.12 3.67
C TYR A 86 -15.50 0.68 2.54
N ILE A 87 -15.42 2.01 2.45
CA ILE A 87 -14.60 2.67 1.42
C ILE A 87 -13.11 2.36 1.60
N VAL A 88 -12.58 2.33 2.83
CA VAL A 88 -11.17 1.97 3.07
C VAL A 88 -10.93 0.49 2.77
N VAL A 89 -11.86 -0.40 3.16
CA VAL A 89 -11.73 -1.85 2.96
C VAL A 89 -11.79 -2.21 1.47
N GLU A 90 -12.82 -1.76 0.76
CA GLU A 90 -13.12 -2.20 -0.62
C GLU A 90 -12.65 -1.22 -1.70
N GLY A 91 -12.27 0.00 -1.34
CA GLY A 91 -11.96 1.06 -2.30
C GLY A 91 -13.22 1.63 -2.97
N MET A 92 -13.05 2.71 -3.73
CA MET A 92 -14.12 3.29 -4.54
C MET A 92 -13.54 4.18 -5.64
N GLY A 93 -13.89 3.91 -6.90
CA GLY A 93 -13.36 4.66 -8.04
C GLY A 93 -11.83 4.55 -8.11
N ASN A 94 -11.14 5.69 -8.03
CA ASN A 94 -9.68 5.76 -8.05
C ASN A 94 -9.03 5.48 -6.67
N MET A 95 -9.82 5.36 -5.60
CA MET A 95 -9.30 5.00 -4.28
C MET A 95 -9.13 3.46 -4.22
N PRO A 96 -7.91 2.94 -4.03
CA PRO A 96 -7.69 1.50 -3.98
C PRO A 96 -8.28 0.87 -2.71
N ALA A 97 -8.54 -0.43 -2.77
CA ALA A 97 -8.88 -1.23 -1.60
C ALA A 97 -7.66 -1.38 -0.68
N PHE A 98 -7.78 -0.97 0.58
CA PHE A 98 -6.68 -1.05 1.55
C PHE A 98 -6.72 -2.30 2.43
N LYS A 99 -7.76 -3.14 2.32
CA LYS A 99 -7.87 -4.34 3.15
C LYS A 99 -6.64 -5.24 3.06
N ASP A 100 -6.01 -5.36 1.90
CA ASP A 100 -4.82 -6.22 1.77
C ASP A 100 -3.52 -5.56 2.22
N TYR A 101 -3.53 -4.28 2.60
CA TYR A 101 -2.34 -3.50 2.97
C TYR A 101 -2.35 -3.06 4.44
N LEU A 102 -3.54 -2.83 5.00
CA LEU A 102 -3.77 -2.42 6.39
C LEU A 102 -4.45 -3.53 7.19
N SER A 103 -4.03 -3.71 8.44
CA SER A 103 -4.73 -4.55 9.42
C SER A 103 -6.09 -3.94 9.79
N ASP A 104 -6.97 -4.72 10.42
CA ASP A 104 -8.27 -4.21 10.87
C ASP A 104 -8.11 -3.10 11.92
N GLU A 105 -7.11 -3.19 12.78
CA GLU A 105 -6.77 -2.19 13.79
C GLU A 105 -6.22 -0.91 13.16
N GLN A 106 -5.43 -1.02 12.09
CA GLN A 106 -4.94 0.13 11.33
C GLN A 106 -6.10 0.84 10.62
N ILE A 107 -7.03 0.09 10.01
CA ILE A 107 -8.25 0.65 9.39
C ILE A 107 -9.13 1.33 10.44
N GLN A 108 -9.36 0.68 11.59
CA GLN A 108 -10.09 1.27 12.71
C GLN A 108 -9.46 2.60 13.13
N SER A 109 -8.13 2.62 13.29
CA SER A 109 -7.39 3.79 13.76
C SER A 109 -7.51 4.97 12.80
N VAL A 110 -7.29 4.77 11.49
CA VAL A 110 -7.40 5.86 10.50
C VAL A 110 -8.84 6.32 10.32
N VAL A 111 -9.82 5.41 10.39
CA VAL A 111 -11.24 5.78 10.33
C VAL A 111 -11.64 6.66 11.53
N ASN A 112 -11.23 6.31 12.75
CA ASN A 112 -11.51 7.14 13.93
C ASN A 112 -10.84 8.52 13.83
N TYR A 113 -9.60 8.57 13.35
CA TYR A 113 -8.89 9.82 13.12
C TYR A 113 -9.64 10.73 12.14
N ILE A 114 -9.96 10.28 10.92
CA ILE A 114 -10.64 11.14 9.94
C ILE A 114 -12.04 11.57 10.41
N ARG A 115 -12.72 10.77 11.24
CA ARG A 115 -14.06 11.04 11.77
C ARG A 115 -14.07 12.12 12.87
N THR A 116 -12.94 12.36 13.52
CA THR A 116 -12.81 13.28 14.67
C THR A 116 -11.82 14.43 14.44
N ASN A 117 -11.13 14.43 13.31
CA ASN A 117 -10.21 15.48 12.86
C ASN A 117 -10.80 16.25 11.66
N PHE A 118 -10.10 17.29 11.20
CA PHE A 118 -10.46 18.08 10.00
C PHE A 118 -11.84 18.75 10.08
N GLY A 119 -12.24 19.13 11.30
CA GLY A 119 -13.54 19.75 11.55
C GLY A 119 -14.73 18.80 11.51
N ASN A 120 -14.47 17.49 11.56
CA ASN A 120 -15.47 16.46 11.86
C ASN A 120 -15.57 16.24 13.37
N ASP A 121 -16.76 15.91 13.86
CA ASP A 121 -17.00 15.71 15.29
C ASP A 121 -17.85 14.46 15.58
N ALA A 122 -17.73 13.44 14.73
CA ALA A 122 -18.51 12.22 14.83
C ALA A 122 -18.39 11.61 16.23
N LYS A 123 -19.52 11.23 16.82
CA LYS A 123 -19.57 10.66 18.17
C LYS A 123 -19.40 9.14 18.11
N GLY A 124 -18.65 8.62 19.07
CA GLY A 124 -18.43 7.19 19.26
C GLY A 124 -17.37 6.63 18.31
N ASP A 125 -16.42 5.93 18.91
CA ASP A 125 -15.34 5.27 18.19
C ASP A 125 -15.87 4.03 17.45
N VAL A 126 -15.28 3.77 16.28
CA VAL A 126 -15.40 2.47 15.60
C VAL A 126 -14.67 1.42 16.42
N GLY A 127 -15.35 0.32 16.75
CA GLY A 127 -14.72 -0.90 17.26
C GLY A 127 -14.10 -1.73 16.13
N VAL A 128 -13.03 -2.48 16.42
CA VAL A 128 -12.34 -3.31 15.42
C VAL A 128 -13.25 -4.40 14.86
N GLU A 129 -14.25 -4.81 15.62
CA GLU A 129 -15.28 -5.79 15.26
C GLU A 129 -16.15 -5.29 14.10
N ALA A 130 -16.44 -4.00 14.05
CA ALA A 130 -17.17 -3.41 12.92
C ALA A 130 -16.32 -3.42 11.64
N VAL A 131 -14.99 -3.26 11.78
CA VAL A 131 -14.07 -3.41 10.66
C VAL A 131 -14.03 -4.86 10.19
N LYS A 132 -13.86 -5.83 11.10
CA LYS A 132 -13.85 -7.27 10.78
C LYS A 132 -15.12 -7.75 10.11
N ALA A 133 -16.28 -7.26 10.55
CA ALA A 133 -17.57 -7.57 9.94
C ALA A 133 -17.64 -7.15 8.45
N ILE A 134 -16.93 -6.08 8.08
CA ILE A 134 -16.89 -5.57 6.70
C ILE A 134 -15.73 -6.19 5.92
N SER A 135 -14.54 -6.33 6.51
CA SER A 135 -13.34 -6.88 5.88
C SER A 135 -13.39 -8.39 5.69
N LYS A 136 -14.24 -9.10 6.45
CA LYS A 136 -14.42 -10.55 6.43
C LYS A 136 -13.12 -11.32 6.72
N ARG A 137 -12.35 -10.81 7.69
CA ARG A 137 -11.13 -11.42 8.21
C ARG A 137 -11.25 -11.81 9.67
#